data_AF-R9K3P4-F1
#
_entry.id   AF-R9K3P4-F1
#
_cell.length_a   1.000
_cell.length_b   1.000
_cell.length_c   1.000
_cell.angle_alpha   90.00
_cell.angle_beta   90.00
_cell.angle_gamma   90.00
#
_symmetry.space_group_name_H-M   'P 1'
#
loop_
_entity.id
_entity.type
_entity.pdbx_description
1 polymer ?
#
loop_
_entity_poly.entity_id
_entity_poly.type
_entity_poly.pdbx_seq_one_letter_code
_entity_poly.pdbx_strand_id
1 'polypeptide(L)'
;MKQLLDYIDILIIAPFFLGYLWAADKFCKKFLGASKRRERMFLAFSFCSWLFSCILSRMYFSLYIFSVLLKPIFFMGLVVLLFRSDREKRILAASMLMVVVRTVTNFSASFLFCLELFFLHTVKKIPEPFSKAWISALISGAGYCFAVLAVCWMSKHLEPVFCGKRGKWYLILAVPLLVIVAMYDVASLGASYGVMVRSGGNMGLYYDQLFSFAEFLVLDLLSIAATGFYVFGMNRIYLEQEKSGQYHSQIAVYKMLAEQYRQSERLRHDMKNHIIALSALSRNQEWEKIDGYLRNMGDIVLDAGGDMTGNKAVDALLY
;
A
#
# COMPACT_ATOMS: atom_id res chain seq x y z
N MET A 1 -10.35 24.12 -40.20
CA MET A 1 -10.77 24.94 -39.04
C MET A 1 -11.70 24.18 -38.08
N LYS A 2 -12.72 23.44 -38.55
CA LYS A 2 -13.60 22.59 -37.69
C LYS A 2 -12.85 21.50 -36.90
N GLN A 3 -11.92 20.78 -37.53
CA GLN A 3 -11.12 19.75 -36.85
C GLN A 3 -10.25 20.30 -35.71
N LEU A 4 -9.74 21.54 -35.82
CA LEU A 4 -8.86 22.14 -34.81
C LEU A 4 -9.64 22.48 -33.54
N LEU A 5 -10.91 22.89 -33.70
CA LEU A 5 -11.86 23.13 -32.61
C LEU A 5 -12.17 21.87 -31.82
N ASP A 6 -12.27 20.72 -32.48
CA ASP A 6 -12.48 19.45 -31.78
C ASP A 6 -11.34 19.18 -30.79
N TYR A 7 -10.07 19.45 -31.14
CA TYR A 7 -8.89 19.19 -30.29
C TYR A 7 -8.55 20.27 -29.25
N ILE A 8 -9.28 21.38 -29.20
CA ILE A 8 -9.01 22.47 -28.24
C ILE A 8 -9.03 21.95 -26.79
N ASP A 9 -9.98 21.07 -26.45
CA ASP A 9 -10.10 20.53 -25.09
C ASP A 9 -8.86 19.73 -24.67
N ILE A 10 -8.26 18.98 -25.61
CA ILE A 10 -7.02 18.23 -25.35
C ILE A 10 -5.86 19.19 -25.10
N LEU A 11 -5.79 20.27 -25.87
CA LEU A 11 -4.76 21.30 -25.69
C LEU A 11 -4.90 22.02 -24.35
N ILE A 12 -6.14 22.25 -23.89
CA ILE A 12 -6.42 22.84 -22.57
C ILE A 12 -6.02 21.88 -21.44
N ILE A 13 -6.32 20.59 -21.56
CA ILE A 13 -6.05 19.61 -20.50
C ILE A 13 -4.57 19.20 -20.42
N ALA A 14 -3.86 19.19 -21.56
CA ALA A 14 -2.46 18.75 -21.66
C ALA A 14 -1.50 19.36 -20.61
N PRO A 15 -1.46 20.68 -20.36
CA PRO A 15 -0.58 21.26 -19.35
C PRO A 15 -0.91 20.78 -17.93
N PHE A 16 -2.19 20.61 -17.60
CA PHE A 16 -2.61 20.12 -16.29
C PHE A 16 -2.22 18.66 -16.08
N PHE A 17 -2.41 17.83 -17.11
CA PHE A 17 -2.00 16.43 -17.07
C PHE A 17 -0.47 16.29 -16.95
N LEU A 18 0.29 17.14 -17.64
CA LEU A 18 1.75 17.18 -17.50
C LEU A 18 2.18 17.56 -16.07
N GLY A 19 1.50 18.53 -15.46
CA GLY A 19 1.70 18.90 -14.06
C GLY A 19 1.45 17.72 -13.10
N TYR A 20 0.40 16.94 -13.35
CA TYR A 20 0.14 15.68 -12.63
C TYR A 20 1.28 14.67 -12.83
N LEU A 21 1.69 14.40 -14.07
CA LEU A 21 2.77 13.43 -14.34
C LEU A 21 4.07 13.82 -13.64
N TRP A 22 4.37 15.12 -13.57
CA TRP A 22 5.51 15.62 -12.82
C TRP A 22 5.40 15.36 -11.32
N ALA A 23 4.24 15.58 -10.72
CA ALA A 23 3.99 15.25 -9.31
C ALA A 23 4.08 13.74 -9.04
N ALA A 24 3.55 12.92 -9.95
CA ALA A 24 3.61 11.47 -9.89
C ALA A 24 5.07 10.95 -10.00
N ASP A 25 5.88 11.52 -10.89
CA ASP A 25 7.30 11.19 -11.00
C ASP A 25 8.03 11.52 -9.68
N LYS A 26 7.80 12.70 -9.11
CA LYS A 26 8.40 13.11 -7.84
C LYS A 26 7.99 12.18 -6.70
N PHE A 27 6.72 11.76 -6.66
CA PHE A 27 6.22 10.78 -5.70
C PHE A 27 6.94 9.43 -5.87
N CYS A 28 6.97 8.88 -7.09
CA CYS A 28 7.63 7.62 -7.39
C CYS A 28 9.14 7.68 -7.10
N LYS A 29 9.79 8.81 -7.37
CA LYS A 29 11.21 9.02 -7.06
C LYS A 29 11.48 8.99 -5.56
N LYS A 30 10.63 9.63 -4.75
CA LYS A 30 10.75 9.63 -3.29
C LYS A 30 10.70 8.21 -2.72
N PHE A 31 9.76 7.38 -3.18
CA PHE A 31 9.52 6.07 -2.57
C PHE A 31 10.19 4.88 -3.27
N LEU A 32 10.41 4.95 -4.58
CA LEU A 32 10.88 3.83 -5.40
C LEU A 32 12.31 4.02 -5.94
N GLY A 33 12.81 5.26 -5.96
CA GLY A 33 14.09 5.61 -6.57
C GLY A 33 14.11 5.46 -8.11
N ALA A 34 14.74 6.41 -8.79
CA ALA A 34 14.94 6.38 -10.24
C ALA A 34 16.24 7.08 -10.66
N SER A 35 16.73 6.76 -11.85
CA SER A 35 17.81 7.53 -12.49
C SER A 35 17.22 8.67 -13.33
N LYS A 36 17.96 9.79 -13.47
CA LYS A 36 17.53 10.98 -14.25
C LYS A 36 17.13 10.68 -15.70
N ARG A 37 17.66 9.62 -16.30
CA ARG A 37 17.29 9.17 -17.66
C ARG A 37 15.93 8.48 -17.68
N ARG A 38 15.65 7.61 -16.71
CA ARG A 38 14.38 6.87 -16.62
C ARG A 38 13.21 7.76 -16.21
N GLU A 39 13.47 8.81 -15.43
CA GLU A 39 12.52 9.90 -15.11
C GLU A 39 12.01 10.60 -16.38
N ARG A 40 12.92 11.07 -17.24
CA ARG A 40 12.53 11.67 -18.52
C ARG A 40 11.75 10.70 -19.42
N MET A 41 12.13 9.42 -19.43
CA MET A 41 11.40 8.40 -20.17
C MET A 41 9.99 8.16 -19.61
N PHE A 42 9.82 8.17 -18.29
CA PHE A 42 8.51 7.99 -17.65
C PHE A 42 7.54 9.12 -18.04
N LEU A 43 8.00 10.37 -17.93
CA LEU A 43 7.20 11.53 -18.32
C LEU A 43 6.85 11.49 -19.82
N ALA A 44 7.83 11.24 -20.69
CA ALA A 44 7.62 11.18 -22.13
C ALA A 44 6.65 10.07 -22.53
N PHE A 45 6.86 8.84 -22.06
CA PHE A 45 5.99 7.71 -22.43
C PHE A 45 4.58 7.84 -21.86
N SER A 46 4.45 8.33 -20.63
CA SER A 46 3.12 8.53 -20.02
C SER A 46 2.34 9.62 -20.75
N PHE A 47 3.00 10.73 -21.09
CA PHE A 47 2.37 11.82 -21.83
C PHE A 47 2.00 11.42 -23.26
N CYS A 48 2.92 10.78 -23.99
CA CYS A 48 2.67 10.29 -25.34
C CYS A 48 1.55 9.24 -25.37
N SER A 49 1.52 8.32 -24.40
CA SER A 49 0.47 7.31 -24.29
C SER A 49 -0.91 7.94 -24.01
N TRP A 50 -0.96 8.95 -23.15
CA TRP A 50 -2.18 9.71 -22.91
C TRP A 50 -2.67 10.44 -24.15
N LEU A 51 -1.79 11.16 -24.85
CA LEU A 51 -2.13 11.85 -26.10
C LEU A 51 -2.61 10.87 -27.18
N PHE A 52 -1.88 9.77 -27.38
CA PHE A 52 -2.25 8.73 -28.34
C PHE A 52 -3.62 8.15 -28.03
N SER A 53 -3.89 7.85 -26.75
CA SER A 53 -5.19 7.34 -26.32
C SER A 53 -6.31 8.35 -26.53
N CYS A 54 -6.07 9.65 -26.30
CA CYS A 54 -7.08 10.69 -26.52
C CYS A 54 -7.41 10.83 -28.02
N ILE A 55 -6.41 10.81 -28.89
CA ILE A 55 -6.60 10.85 -30.34
C ILE A 55 -7.34 9.60 -30.82
N LEU A 56 -6.88 8.41 -30.40
CA LEU A 56 -7.46 7.13 -30.82
C LEU A 56 -8.92 7.00 -30.39
N SER A 57 -9.23 7.41 -29.16
CA SER A 57 -10.60 7.39 -28.63
C SER A 57 -11.59 8.26 -29.40
N ARG A 58 -11.10 9.32 -30.04
CA ARG A 58 -11.92 10.23 -30.84
C ARG A 58 -12.09 9.75 -32.27
N MET A 59 -11.13 9.00 -32.79
CA MET A 59 -11.21 8.44 -34.14
C MET A 59 -12.16 7.24 -34.21
N TYR A 60 -12.20 6.40 -33.16
CA TYR A 60 -13.00 5.18 -33.16
C TYR A 60 -13.63 4.92 -31.79
N PHE A 61 -14.96 5.01 -31.70
CA PHE A 61 -15.70 4.73 -30.47
C PHE A 61 -15.51 3.28 -29.99
N SER A 62 -15.35 2.30 -30.89
CA SER A 62 -15.04 0.91 -30.51
C SER A 62 -13.67 0.76 -29.83
N LEU A 63 -12.70 1.62 -30.17
CA LEU A 63 -11.37 1.65 -29.55
C LEU A 63 -11.33 2.44 -28.23
N TYR A 64 -12.43 3.13 -27.88
CA TYR A 64 -12.58 3.76 -26.57
C TYR A 64 -12.51 2.72 -25.45
N ILE A 65 -13.21 1.59 -25.59
CA ILE A 65 -13.21 0.52 -24.57
C ILE A 65 -11.79 0.00 -24.32
N PHE A 66 -11.09 -0.32 -25.40
CA PHE A 66 -9.70 -0.77 -25.34
C PHE A 66 -8.80 0.30 -24.69
N SER A 67 -8.99 1.57 -25.02
CA SER A 67 -8.22 2.67 -24.46
C SER A 67 -8.48 2.87 -22.95
N VAL A 68 -9.72 2.70 -22.48
CA VAL A 68 -10.08 2.81 -21.06
C VAL A 68 -9.41 1.70 -20.24
N LEU A 69 -9.49 0.45 -20.69
CA LEU A 69 -8.93 -0.69 -19.96
C LEU A 69 -7.40 -0.76 -20.03
N LEU A 70 -6.79 -0.35 -21.15
CA LEU A 70 -5.35 -0.47 -21.34
C LEU A 70 -4.57 0.64 -20.62
N LYS A 71 -5.17 1.82 -20.40
CA LYS A 71 -4.53 2.98 -19.75
C LYS A 71 -3.96 2.64 -18.35
N PRO A 72 -4.74 2.08 -17.40
CA PRO A 72 -4.23 1.70 -16.09
C PRO A 72 -3.11 0.65 -16.17
N ILE A 73 -3.26 -0.34 -17.05
CA ILE A 73 -2.29 -1.41 -17.24
C ILE A 73 -0.96 -0.84 -17.76
N PHE A 74 -1.03 0.04 -18.75
CA PHE A 74 0.14 0.69 -19.33
C PHE A 74 0.84 1.60 -18.31
N PHE A 75 0.08 2.41 -17.56
CA PHE A 75 0.65 3.27 -16.52
C PHE A 75 1.34 2.44 -15.44
N MET A 76 0.71 1.38 -14.95
CA MET A 76 1.33 0.46 -14.01
C MET A 76 2.60 -0.18 -14.59
N GLY A 77 2.54 -0.66 -15.83
CA GLY A 77 3.69 -1.25 -16.54
C GLY A 77 4.89 -0.29 -16.61
N LEU A 78 4.64 0.99 -16.90
CA LEU A 78 5.68 2.02 -16.88
C LEU A 78 6.31 2.22 -15.49
N VAL A 79 5.49 2.29 -14.44
CA VAL A 79 5.98 2.45 -13.06
C VAL A 79 6.81 1.22 -12.64
N VAL A 80 6.33 0.01 -12.96
CA VAL A 80 7.04 -1.23 -12.64
C VAL A 80 8.35 -1.35 -13.42
N LEU A 81 8.42 -0.90 -14.67
CA LEU A 81 9.60 -1.06 -15.52
C LEU A 81 10.69 -0.01 -15.25
N LEU A 82 10.32 1.24 -14.98
CA LEU A 82 11.26 2.36 -14.95
C LEU A 82 11.89 2.63 -13.57
N PHE A 83 11.18 2.33 -12.47
CA PHE A 83 11.67 2.58 -11.11
C PHE A 83 12.47 1.39 -10.54
N ARG A 84 13.25 1.58 -9.46
CA ARG A 84 14.26 0.60 -8.99
C ARG A 84 13.90 -0.24 -7.75
N SER A 85 12.88 0.12 -6.97
CA SER A 85 12.50 -0.57 -5.71
C SER A 85 11.87 -1.97 -5.90
N ASP A 86 11.34 -2.61 -4.86
CA ASP A 86 10.74 -3.95 -4.96
C ASP A 86 9.50 -3.95 -5.85
N ARG A 87 9.26 -5.05 -6.58
CA ARG A 87 8.12 -5.16 -7.53
C ARG A 87 6.78 -4.87 -6.85
N GLU A 88 6.54 -5.42 -5.66
CA GLU A 88 5.28 -5.23 -4.93
C GLU A 88 5.12 -3.78 -4.47
N LYS A 89 6.21 -3.12 -4.05
CA LYS A 89 6.21 -1.71 -3.67
C LYS A 89 5.94 -0.79 -4.86
N ARG A 90 6.45 -1.13 -6.06
CA ARG A 90 6.13 -0.43 -7.33
C ARG A 90 4.66 -0.58 -7.69
N ILE A 91 4.09 -1.78 -7.55
CA ILE A 91 2.67 -2.04 -7.82
C ILE A 91 1.79 -1.22 -6.88
N LEU A 92 2.12 -1.18 -5.58
CA LEU A 92 1.40 -0.35 -4.62
C LEU A 92 1.46 1.13 -4.98
N ALA A 93 2.64 1.67 -5.28
CA ALA A 93 2.80 3.07 -5.66
C ALA A 93 1.96 3.43 -6.90
N ALA A 94 1.97 2.57 -7.92
CA ALA A 94 1.13 2.74 -9.10
C ALA A 94 -0.36 2.71 -8.74
N SER A 95 -0.81 1.74 -7.94
CA SER A 95 -2.21 1.61 -7.52
C SER A 95 -2.70 2.84 -6.75
N MET A 96 -1.89 3.36 -5.81
CA MET A 96 -2.20 4.56 -5.04
C MET A 96 -2.34 5.80 -5.93
N LEU A 97 -1.39 6.00 -6.86
CA LEU A 97 -1.46 7.12 -7.80
C LEU A 97 -2.70 7.04 -8.69
N MET A 98 -3.01 5.85 -9.22
CA MET A 98 -4.19 5.66 -10.08
C MET A 98 -5.50 5.92 -9.33
N VAL A 99 -5.69 5.34 -8.14
CA VAL A 99 -6.90 5.56 -7.33
C VAL A 99 -7.07 7.02 -6.98
N VAL A 100 -6.02 7.66 -6.47
CA VAL A 100 -6.11 9.04 -5.98
C VAL A 100 -6.38 10.00 -7.11
N VAL A 101 -5.67 9.88 -8.23
CA VAL A 101 -5.88 10.78 -9.35
C VAL A 101 -7.29 10.64 -9.86
N ARG A 102 -7.76 9.40 -10.06
CA ARG A 102 -9.09 9.14 -10.59
C ARG A 102 -10.19 9.67 -9.67
N THR A 103 -10.14 9.33 -8.39
CA THR A 103 -11.16 9.75 -7.42
C THR A 103 -11.13 11.25 -7.18
N VAL A 104 -9.95 11.87 -7.05
CA VAL A 104 -9.84 13.32 -6.81
C VAL A 104 -10.22 14.13 -8.04
N THR A 105 -9.82 13.72 -9.25
CA THR A 105 -10.23 14.40 -10.48
C THR A 105 -11.74 14.29 -10.69
N ASN A 106 -12.32 13.12 -10.47
CA ASN A 106 -13.75 12.90 -10.67
C ASN A 106 -14.57 13.65 -9.61
N PHE A 107 -14.12 13.64 -8.35
CA PHE A 107 -14.80 14.33 -7.26
C PHE A 107 -14.87 15.83 -7.52
N SER A 108 -13.71 16.41 -7.81
CA SER A 108 -13.58 17.85 -8.05
C SER A 108 -14.30 18.28 -9.33
N ALA A 109 -14.18 17.51 -10.41
CA ALA A 109 -14.92 17.79 -11.64
C ALA A 109 -16.44 17.71 -11.42
N SER A 110 -16.93 16.65 -10.78
CA SER A 110 -18.37 16.47 -10.51
C SER A 110 -18.91 17.56 -9.60
N PHE A 111 -18.16 17.96 -8.57
CA PHE A 111 -18.52 19.07 -7.70
C PHE A 111 -18.61 20.40 -8.48
N LEU A 112 -17.61 20.70 -9.32
CA LEU A 112 -17.61 21.90 -10.14
C LEU A 112 -18.72 21.89 -11.20
N PHE A 113 -19.02 20.75 -11.82
CA PHE A 113 -20.15 20.61 -12.75
C PHE A 113 -21.49 20.81 -12.05
N CYS A 114 -21.69 20.27 -10.84
CA CYS A 114 -22.89 20.53 -10.05
C CYS A 114 -23.04 22.04 -9.75
N LEU A 115 -21.96 22.73 -9.38
CA LEU A 115 -21.98 24.18 -9.16
C LEU A 115 -22.28 24.97 -10.44
N GLU A 116 -21.68 24.59 -11.57
CA GLU A 116 -21.93 25.22 -12.87
C GLU A 116 -23.42 25.08 -13.25
N LEU A 117 -23.94 23.85 -13.21
CA LEU A 117 -25.34 23.55 -13.56
C LEU A 117 -26.31 24.28 -12.63
N PHE A 118 -26.03 24.30 -11.32
CA PHE A 118 -26.84 25.06 -10.35
C PHE A 118 -26.85 26.56 -10.65
N PHE A 119 -25.69 27.14 -11.01
CA PHE A 119 -25.59 28.55 -11.37
C PHE A 119 -26.33 28.88 -12.68
N LEU A 120 -26.17 28.06 -13.71
CA LEU A 120 -26.82 28.26 -15.01
C LEU A 120 -28.35 28.14 -14.90
N HIS A 121 -28.84 27.19 -14.10
CA HIS A 121 -30.27 27.01 -13.90
C HIS A 121 -30.88 28.08 -12.99
N THR A 122 -30.27 28.34 -11.82
CA THR A 122 -30.84 29.24 -10.81
C THR A 122 -30.64 30.72 -11.16
N VAL A 123 -29.44 31.11 -11.59
CA VAL A 123 -29.10 32.52 -11.82
C VAL A 123 -29.41 32.94 -13.25
N LYS A 124 -29.02 32.13 -14.25
CA LYS A 124 -29.25 32.46 -15.66
C LYS A 124 -30.61 32.00 -16.18
N LYS A 125 -31.41 31.29 -15.36
CA LYS A 125 -32.76 30.81 -15.70
C LYS A 125 -32.81 30.01 -17.01
N ILE A 126 -31.75 29.27 -17.30
CA ILE A 126 -31.70 28.40 -18.47
C ILE A 126 -32.37 27.06 -18.09
N PRO A 127 -33.43 26.63 -18.80
CA PRO A 127 -34.18 25.42 -18.44
C PRO A 127 -33.35 24.14 -18.63
N GLU A 128 -32.53 24.06 -19.67
CA GLU A 128 -31.65 22.91 -19.96
C GLU A 128 -30.20 23.38 -20.22
N PRO A 129 -29.42 23.63 -19.16
CA PRO A 129 -28.06 24.12 -19.31
C PRO A 129 -27.11 23.00 -19.75
N PHE A 130 -26.45 23.18 -20.89
CA PHE A 130 -25.32 22.34 -21.32
C PHE A 130 -24.00 23.09 -21.12
N SER A 131 -23.03 22.41 -20.50
CA SER A 131 -21.67 22.96 -20.37
C SER A 131 -21.01 23.05 -21.74
N LYS A 132 -20.37 24.19 -22.03
CA LYS A 132 -19.63 24.37 -23.28
C LYS A 132 -18.35 23.54 -23.23
N ALA A 133 -17.92 22.98 -24.36
CA ALA A 133 -16.75 22.10 -24.43
C ALA A 133 -15.46 22.69 -23.80
N TRP A 134 -15.18 23.97 -24.01
CA TRP A 134 -14.01 24.61 -23.39
C TRP A 134 -14.15 24.80 -21.87
N ILE A 135 -15.39 24.97 -21.35
CA ILE A 135 -15.65 25.08 -19.91
C ILE A 135 -15.49 23.70 -19.26
N SER A 136 -16.01 22.65 -19.89
CA SER A 136 -15.84 21.28 -19.40
C SER A 136 -14.36 20.88 -19.38
N ALA A 137 -13.59 21.26 -20.40
CA ALA A 137 -12.13 21.07 -20.43
C ALA A 137 -11.40 21.80 -19.29
N LEU A 138 -11.81 23.02 -18.95
CA LEU A 138 -11.25 23.78 -17.82
C LEU A 138 -11.62 23.15 -16.47
N ILE A 139 -12.86 22.68 -16.31
CA ILE A 139 -13.32 21.97 -15.10
C ILE A 139 -12.52 20.68 -14.93
N SER A 140 -12.33 19.89 -15.99
CA SER A 140 -11.48 18.70 -15.96
C SER A 140 -10.01 19.04 -15.65
N GLY A 141 -9.49 20.13 -16.23
CA GLY A 141 -8.15 20.65 -15.93
C GLY A 141 -7.96 21.04 -14.46
N ALA A 142 -8.94 21.75 -13.89
CA ALA A 142 -8.96 22.10 -12.47
C ALA A 142 -8.94 20.84 -11.58
N GLY A 143 -9.61 19.77 -12.00
CA GLY A 143 -9.54 18.49 -11.27
C GLY A 143 -8.13 17.91 -11.19
N TYR A 144 -7.33 18.03 -12.25
CA TYR A 144 -5.92 17.63 -12.22
C TYR A 144 -5.08 18.50 -11.27
N CYS A 145 -5.40 19.79 -11.08
CA CYS A 145 -4.74 20.61 -10.05
C CYS A 145 -4.99 20.06 -8.64
N PHE A 146 -6.24 19.66 -8.34
CA PHE A 146 -6.55 19.01 -7.06
C PHE A 146 -5.82 17.66 -6.91
N ALA A 147 -5.73 16.87 -7.98
CA ALA A 147 -4.97 15.62 -7.96
C ALA A 147 -3.46 15.86 -7.69
N VAL A 148 -2.86 16.91 -8.26
CA VAL A 148 -1.47 17.31 -7.95
C VAL A 148 -1.31 17.64 -6.48
N LEU A 149 -2.24 18.40 -5.90
CA LEU A 149 -2.22 18.73 -4.46
C LEU A 149 -2.35 17.46 -3.60
N ALA A 150 -3.25 16.55 -3.96
CA ALA A 150 -3.44 15.28 -3.26
C ALA A 150 -2.19 14.39 -3.32
N VAL A 151 -1.54 14.27 -4.48
CA VAL A 151 -0.28 13.52 -4.64
C VAL A 151 0.85 14.16 -3.82
N CYS A 152 0.95 15.49 -3.81
CA CYS A 152 1.92 16.21 -2.99
C CYS A 152 1.67 15.99 -1.48
N TRP A 153 0.42 16.00 -1.05
CA TRP A 153 0.02 15.70 0.33
C TRP A 153 0.37 14.27 0.71
N MET A 154 0.00 13.29 -0.12
CA MET A 154 0.36 11.89 0.04
C MET A 154 1.87 11.67 0.13
N SER A 155 2.65 12.38 -0.69
CA SER A 155 4.11 12.29 -0.67
C SER A 155 4.71 12.64 0.70
N LYS A 156 4.05 13.53 1.47
CA LYS A 156 4.47 13.89 2.83
C LYS A 156 3.99 12.89 3.87
N HIS A 157 2.76 12.39 3.77
CA HIS A 157 2.13 11.60 4.83
C HIS A 157 2.26 10.08 4.69
N LEU A 158 2.60 9.55 3.51
CA LEU A 158 2.70 8.10 3.27
C LEU A 158 4.10 7.51 3.50
N GLU A 159 5.04 8.29 4.02
CA GLU A 159 6.36 7.78 4.39
C GLU A 159 6.36 6.52 5.27
N PRO A 160 5.59 6.45 6.37
CA PRO A 160 5.51 5.23 7.18
C PRO A 160 4.87 4.06 6.43
N VAL A 161 4.07 4.32 5.40
CA VAL A 161 3.40 3.27 4.60
C VAL A 161 4.41 2.51 3.74
N PHE A 162 5.46 3.18 3.25
CA PHE A 162 6.42 2.67 2.28
C PHE A 162 7.77 2.21 2.87
N CYS A 163 7.97 2.29 4.19
CA CYS A 163 9.24 1.98 4.85
C CYS A 163 9.21 0.65 5.63
N GLY A 164 10.23 -0.19 5.43
CA GLY A 164 10.54 -1.33 6.30
C GLY A 164 9.64 -2.56 6.24
N LYS A 165 8.62 -2.59 5.38
CA LYS A 165 7.62 -3.67 5.38
C LYS A 165 7.93 -4.81 4.41
N ARG A 166 7.36 -5.98 4.74
CA ARG A 166 7.46 -7.19 3.93
C ARG A 166 6.73 -7.01 2.59
N GLY A 167 7.31 -7.55 1.54
CA GLY A 167 6.78 -7.54 0.17
C GLY A 167 5.29 -7.84 0.03
N LYS A 168 4.85 -8.97 0.58
CA LYS A 168 3.44 -9.43 0.56
C LYS A 168 2.46 -8.41 1.15
N TRP A 169 2.89 -7.58 2.10
CA TRP A 169 2.03 -6.55 2.69
C TRP A 169 1.67 -5.47 1.66
N TYR A 170 2.63 -5.06 0.83
CA TYR A 170 2.38 -4.11 -0.25
C TYR A 170 1.40 -4.65 -1.29
N LEU A 171 1.47 -5.96 -1.58
CA LEU A 171 0.53 -6.62 -2.50
C LEU A 171 -0.90 -6.64 -1.92
N ILE A 172 -1.05 -7.04 -0.65
CA ILE A 172 -2.35 -7.04 0.03
C ILE A 172 -2.97 -5.64 0.02
N LEU A 173 -2.15 -4.61 0.22
CA LEU A 173 -2.62 -3.23 0.16
C LEU A 173 -2.99 -2.79 -1.26
N ALA A 174 -2.25 -3.23 -2.29
CA ALA A 174 -2.49 -2.82 -3.67
C ALA A 174 -3.78 -3.42 -4.27
N VAL A 175 -4.15 -4.65 -3.89
CA VAL A 175 -5.27 -5.38 -4.53
C VAL A 175 -6.60 -4.63 -4.44
N PRO A 176 -7.09 -4.20 -3.25
CA PRO A 176 -8.36 -3.46 -3.18
C PRO A 176 -8.33 -2.11 -3.88
N LEU A 177 -7.17 -1.45 -3.90
CA LEU A 177 -6.98 -0.20 -4.64
C LEU A 177 -7.19 -0.43 -6.14
N LEU A 178 -6.64 -1.51 -6.69
CA LEU A 178 -6.84 -1.87 -8.09
C LEU A 178 -8.27 -2.28 -8.40
N VAL A 179 -8.97 -2.91 -7.46
CA VAL A 179 -10.40 -3.20 -7.59
C VAL A 179 -11.19 -1.89 -7.73
N ILE A 180 -10.91 -0.89 -6.89
CA ILE A 180 -11.52 0.44 -7.02
C ILE A 180 -11.25 1.02 -8.41
N VAL A 181 -9.98 1.03 -8.87
CA VAL A 181 -9.64 1.52 -10.22
C VAL A 181 -10.47 0.83 -11.30
N ALA A 182 -10.55 -0.50 -11.27
CA ALA A 182 -11.31 -1.28 -12.23
C ALA A 182 -12.82 -0.99 -12.18
N MET A 183 -13.39 -0.84 -10.98
CA MET A 183 -14.81 -0.47 -10.83
C MET A 183 -15.12 0.87 -11.51
N TYR A 184 -14.22 1.85 -11.39
CA TYR A 184 -14.39 3.11 -12.11
C TYR A 184 -14.23 2.99 -13.62
N ASP A 185 -13.38 2.08 -14.13
CA ASP A 185 -13.32 1.83 -15.57
C ASP A 185 -14.66 1.29 -16.07
N VAL A 186 -15.26 0.35 -15.34
CA VAL A 186 -16.59 -0.18 -15.65
C VAL A 186 -17.65 0.92 -15.58
N ALA A 187 -17.63 1.77 -14.55
CA ALA A 187 -18.57 2.89 -14.41
C ALA A 187 -18.41 3.92 -15.55
N SER A 188 -17.18 4.27 -15.92
CA SER A 188 -16.88 5.17 -17.03
C SER A 188 -17.34 4.58 -18.37
N LEU A 189 -17.19 3.28 -18.56
CA LEU A 189 -17.72 2.59 -19.75
C LEU A 189 -19.24 2.62 -19.76
N GLY A 190 -19.90 2.30 -18.64
CA GLY A 190 -21.35 2.38 -18.50
C GLY A 190 -21.89 3.77 -18.87
N ALA A 191 -21.30 4.82 -18.31
CA ALA A 191 -21.65 6.21 -18.62
C ALA A 191 -21.48 6.53 -20.11
N SER A 192 -20.43 6.02 -20.76
CA SER A 192 -20.17 6.22 -22.20
C SER A 192 -21.18 5.52 -23.11
N TYR A 193 -21.80 4.42 -22.64
CA TYR A 193 -22.91 3.74 -23.31
C TYR A 193 -24.29 4.35 -22.98
N GLY A 194 -24.32 5.45 -22.24
CA GLY A 194 -25.56 6.13 -21.86
C GLY A 194 -26.26 5.50 -20.66
N VAL A 195 -25.60 4.62 -19.91
CA VAL A 195 -26.06 4.15 -18.60
C VAL A 195 -25.71 5.23 -17.58
N MET A 196 -26.61 6.18 -17.42
CA MET A 196 -26.56 7.25 -16.42
C MET A 196 -27.76 7.11 -15.48
N VAL A 197 -27.62 7.56 -14.22
CA VAL A 197 -28.75 7.64 -13.29
C VAL A 197 -29.77 8.63 -13.84
N ARG A 198 -30.93 8.08 -14.21
CA ARG A 198 -32.07 8.82 -14.76
C ARG A 198 -33.21 8.83 -13.77
N SER A 199 -33.92 9.94 -13.71
CA SER A 199 -35.14 10.13 -12.92
C SER A 199 -36.36 9.38 -13.50
N GLY A 200 -36.15 8.27 -14.22
CA GLY A 200 -37.23 7.53 -14.90
C GLY A 200 -37.93 8.33 -16.01
N GLY A 201 -37.32 9.40 -16.51
CA GLY A 201 -37.86 10.25 -17.59
C GLY A 201 -38.79 11.38 -17.15
N ASN A 202 -39.06 11.53 -15.86
CA ASN A 202 -40.11 12.43 -15.37
C ASN A 202 -39.64 13.84 -14.96
N MET A 203 -38.34 14.05 -14.74
CA MET A 203 -37.79 15.34 -14.25
C MET A 203 -37.01 16.15 -15.29
N GLY A 204 -36.82 15.64 -16.51
CA GLY A 204 -36.10 16.35 -17.58
C GLY A 204 -34.57 16.25 -17.51
N LEU A 205 -33.89 16.70 -18.56
CA LEU A 205 -32.46 16.48 -18.81
C LEU A 205 -31.54 17.15 -17.77
N TYR A 206 -31.95 18.30 -17.22
CA TYR A 206 -31.19 19.02 -16.19
C TYR A 206 -31.02 18.20 -14.91
N TYR A 207 -32.11 17.62 -14.39
CA TYR A 207 -32.08 16.83 -13.17
C TYR A 207 -31.37 15.49 -13.37
N ASP A 208 -31.50 14.87 -14.54
CA ASP A 208 -30.75 13.65 -14.88
C ASP A 208 -29.23 13.89 -14.89
N GLN A 209 -28.77 15.04 -15.43
CA GLN A 209 -27.35 15.43 -15.37
C GLN A 209 -26.90 15.70 -13.93
N LEU A 210 -27.69 16.44 -13.15
CA LEU A 210 -27.37 16.75 -11.77
C LEU A 210 -27.27 15.49 -10.91
N PHE A 211 -28.20 14.54 -11.08
CA PHE A 211 -28.17 13.26 -10.36
C PHE A 211 -26.95 12.42 -10.73
N SER A 212 -26.57 12.41 -12.00
CA SER A 212 -25.38 11.68 -12.44
C SER A 212 -24.09 12.26 -11.83
N PHE A 213 -23.92 13.59 -11.83
CA PHE A 213 -22.76 14.20 -11.17
C PHE A 213 -22.79 14.04 -9.65
N ALA A 214 -23.98 14.11 -9.03
CA ALA A 214 -24.13 13.86 -7.61
C ALA A 214 -23.79 12.42 -7.22
N GLU A 215 -24.16 11.43 -8.04
CA GLU A 215 -23.78 10.03 -7.86
C GLU A 215 -22.26 9.87 -7.88
N PHE A 216 -21.58 10.37 -8.92
CA PHE A 216 -20.11 10.31 -8.99
C PHE A 216 -19.47 11.00 -7.79
N LEU A 217 -19.99 12.15 -7.36
CA LEU A 217 -19.50 12.86 -6.17
C LEU A 217 -19.59 12.01 -4.90
N VAL A 218 -20.73 11.36 -4.66
CA VAL A 218 -20.92 10.48 -3.50
C VAL A 218 -20.03 9.24 -3.60
N LEU A 219 -19.96 8.61 -4.78
CA LEU A 219 -19.09 7.46 -5.04
C LEU A 219 -17.62 7.79 -4.81
N ASP A 220 -17.16 8.95 -5.27
CA ASP A 220 -15.79 9.43 -5.06
C ASP A 220 -15.51 9.72 -3.60
N LEU A 221 -16.43 10.38 -2.89
CA LEU A 221 -16.27 10.65 -1.46
C LEU A 221 -16.14 9.35 -0.65
N LEU A 222 -17.02 8.39 -0.91
CA LEU A 222 -16.97 7.07 -0.27
C LEU A 222 -15.69 6.31 -0.65
N SER A 223 -15.26 6.37 -1.90
CA SER A 223 -14.03 5.71 -2.37
C SER A 223 -12.77 6.32 -1.77
N ILE A 224 -12.71 7.64 -1.63
CA ILE A 224 -11.61 8.36 -0.96
C ILE A 224 -11.57 7.98 0.51
N ALA A 225 -12.72 8.00 1.20
CA ALA A 225 -12.81 7.61 2.60
C ALA A 225 -12.40 6.15 2.81
N ALA A 226 -12.94 5.23 2.01
CA ALA A 226 -12.61 3.80 2.07
C ALA A 226 -11.12 3.56 1.83
N THR A 227 -10.54 4.21 0.80
CA THR A 227 -9.10 4.13 0.49
C THR A 227 -8.25 4.64 1.65
N GLY A 228 -8.62 5.79 2.23
CA GLY A 228 -7.92 6.37 3.38
C GLY A 228 -7.95 5.45 4.59
N PHE A 229 -9.15 5.04 5.01
CA PHE A 229 -9.31 4.12 6.14
C PHE A 229 -8.59 2.79 5.92
N TYR A 230 -8.63 2.24 4.71
CA TYR A 230 -7.95 1.00 4.38
C TYR A 230 -6.43 1.14 4.49
N VAL A 231 -5.83 2.16 3.86
CA VAL A 231 -4.37 2.36 3.87
C VAL A 231 -3.84 2.65 5.27
N PHE A 232 -4.46 3.58 5.99
CA PHE A 232 -4.01 3.93 7.34
C PHE A 232 -4.36 2.84 8.36
N GLY A 233 -5.51 2.19 8.22
CA GLY A 233 -5.93 1.07 9.06
C GLY A 233 -4.99 -0.13 8.90
N MET A 234 -4.67 -0.53 7.68
CA MET A 234 -3.71 -1.61 7.41
C MET A 234 -2.30 -1.29 7.91
N ASN A 235 -1.88 -0.01 7.83
CA ASN A 235 -0.61 0.42 8.40
C ASN A 235 -0.61 0.28 9.93
N ARG A 236 -1.69 0.68 10.60
CA ARG A 236 -1.84 0.55 12.04
C ARG A 236 -1.85 -0.92 12.49
N ILE A 237 -2.62 -1.77 11.82
CA ILE A 237 -2.68 -3.22 12.10
C ILE A 237 -1.29 -3.85 11.96
N TYR A 238 -0.55 -3.48 10.92
CA TYR A 238 0.81 -3.97 10.73
C TYR A 238 1.74 -3.58 11.88
N LEU A 239 1.72 -2.31 12.29
CA LEU A 239 2.54 -1.82 13.40
C LEU A 239 2.17 -2.52 14.73
N GLU A 240 0.88 -2.75 14.97
CA GLU A 240 0.40 -3.48 16.15
C GLU A 240 0.84 -4.96 16.12
N GLN A 241 0.78 -5.61 14.96
CA GLN A 241 1.25 -6.98 14.78
C GLN A 241 2.76 -7.11 14.98
N GLU A 242 3.55 -6.17 14.45
CA GLU A 242 5.01 -6.18 14.62
C GLU A 242 5.39 -5.99 16.09
N LYS A 243 4.73 -5.07 16.80
CA LYS A 243 4.90 -4.87 18.24
C LYS A 243 4.53 -6.12 19.04
N SER A 244 3.41 -6.77 18.71
CA SER A 244 3.01 -8.03 19.34
C SER A 244 4.02 -9.16 19.09
N GLY A 245 4.55 -9.25 17.87
CA GLY A 245 5.59 -10.22 17.52
C GLY A 245 6.87 -10.05 18.35
N GLN A 246 7.30 -8.80 18.56
CA GLN A 246 8.43 -8.49 19.44
C GLN A 246 8.17 -8.87 20.90
N TYR A 247 6.95 -8.65 21.40
CA TYR A 247 6.61 -9.10 22.75
C TYR A 247 6.62 -10.63 22.87
N HIS A 248 6.08 -11.34 21.87
CA HIS A 248 6.11 -12.80 21.89
C HIS A 248 7.53 -13.37 21.83
N SER A 249 8.43 -12.77 21.04
CA SER A 249 9.83 -13.20 21.01
C SER A 249 10.55 -12.91 22.33
N GLN A 250 10.31 -11.75 22.96
CA GLN A 250 10.85 -11.44 24.28
C GLN A 250 10.34 -12.42 25.34
N ILE A 251 9.03 -12.71 25.36
CA ILE A 251 8.43 -13.69 26.28
C ILE A 251 9.05 -15.08 26.07
N ALA A 252 9.30 -15.50 24.83
CA ALA A 252 9.94 -16.77 24.53
C ALA A 252 11.38 -16.83 25.08
N VAL A 253 12.16 -15.75 24.93
CA VAL A 253 13.52 -15.65 25.49
C VAL A 253 13.49 -15.70 27.03
N TYR A 254 12.57 -14.97 27.68
CA TYR A 254 12.42 -15.02 29.12
C TYR A 254 12.04 -16.41 29.63
N LYS A 255 11.13 -17.10 28.94
CA LYS A 255 10.77 -18.50 29.27
C LYS A 255 11.97 -19.44 29.14
N MET A 256 12.78 -19.29 28.09
CA MET A 256 13.99 -20.08 27.89
C MET A 256 14.99 -19.86 29.04
N LEU A 257 15.25 -18.61 29.40
CA LEU A 257 16.15 -18.26 30.51
C LEU A 257 15.64 -18.78 31.85
N ALA A 258 14.34 -18.69 32.11
CA ALA A 258 13.73 -19.21 33.33
C ALA A 258 13.88 -20.73 33.44
N GLU A 259 13.70 -21.47 32.34
CA GLU A 259 13.89 -22.93 32.37
C GLU A 259 15.36 -23.31 32.57
N GLN A 260 16.31 -22.62 31.93
CA GLN A 260 17.73 -22.84 32.20
C GLN A 260 18.10 -22.55 33.65
N TYR A 261 17.61 -21.44 34.20
CA TYR A 261 17.83 -21.11 35.61
C TYR A 261 17.27 -22.19 36.53
N ARG A 262 16.08 -22.71 36.22
CA ARG A 262 15.43 -23.79 36.99
C ARG A 262 16.21 -25.11 36.92
N GLN A 263 16.77 -25.44 35.76
CA GLN A 263 17.65 -26.60 35.59
C GLN A 263 18.94 -26.43 36.40
N SER A 264 19.57 -25.26 36.34
CA SER A 264 20.76 -24.94 37.13
C SER A 264 20.51 -24.99 38.64
N GLU A 265 19.34 -24.50 39.11
CA GLU A 265 18.98 -24.59 40.53
C GLU A 265 18.83 -26.05 40.99
N ARG A 266 18.22 -26.91 40.17
CA ARG A 266 18.10 -28.34 40.47
C ARG A 266 19.48 -28.99 40.56
N LEU A 267 20.35 -28.73 39.59
CA LEU A 267 21.73 -29.23 39.60
C LEU A 267 22.48 -28.77 40.87
N ARG A 268 22.35 -27.48 41.22
CA ARG A 268 22.95 -26.92 42.44
C ARG A 268 22.41 -27.59 43.71
N HIS A 269 21.11 -27.86 43.75
CA HIS A 269 20.49 -28.56 44.87
C HIS A 269 21.03 -30.00 45.00
N ASP A 270 21.14 -30.72 43.90
CA ASP A 270 21.67 -32.08 43.89
C ASP A 270 23.16 -32.09 44.28
N MET A 271 23.96 -31.15 43.77
CA MET A 271 25.36 -30.96 44.20
C MET A 271 25.49 -30.68 45.70
N LYS A 272 24.63 -29.82 46.26
CA LYS A 272 24.60 -29.57 47.72
C LYS A 272 24.33 -30.86 48.49
N ASN A 273 23.40 -31.69 48.03
CA ASN A 273 23.12 -32.97 48.67
C ASN A 273 24.30 -33.93 48.62
N HIS A 274 24.98 -34.03 47.47
CA HIS A 274 26.20 -34.85 47.34
C HIS A 274 27.31 -34.37 48.28
N ILE A 275 27.54 -33.06 48.39
CA ILE A 275 28.53 -32.48 49.32
C ILE A 275 28.18 -32.80 50.77
N ILE A 276 26.90 -32.68 51.17
CA ILE A 276 26.45 -33.02 52.52
C ILE A 276 26.69 -34.50 52.82
N ALA A 277 26.36 -35.40 51.89
CA ALA A 277 26.58 -36.83 52.05
C ALA A 277 28.06 -37.17 52.21
N LEU A 278 28.92 -36.63 51.34
CA LEU A 278 30.37 -36.82 51.41
C LEU A 278 30.97 -36.23 52.69
N SER A 279 30.51 -35.06 53.12
CA SER A 279 30.95 -34.42 54.36
C SER A 279 30.58 -35.25 55.59
N ALA A 280 29.38 -35.84 55.61
CA ALA A 280 28.93 -36.72 56.70
C ALA A 280 29.77 -38.02 56.77
N LEU A 281 30.01 -38.66 55.62
CA LEU A 281 30.85 -39.87 55.54
C LEU A 281 32.30 -39.58 55.97
N SER A 282 32.85 -38.42 55.56
CA SER A 282 34.20 -37.98 55.94
C SER A 282 34.32 -37.73 57.43
N ARG A 283 33.32 -37.06 58.04
CA ARG A 283 33.26 -36.85 59.50
C ARG A 283 33.25 -38.14 60.29
N ASN A 284 32.59 -39.18 59.76
CA ASN A 284 32.50 -40.50 60.39
C ASN A 284 33.68 -41.42 60.06
N GLN A 285 34.70 -40.93 59.33
CA GLN A 285 35.89 -41.70 58.90
C GLN A 285 35.56 -42.96 58.08
N GLU A 286 34.45 -42.97 57.34
CA GLU A 286 34.00 -44.11 56.52
C GLU A 286 34.62 -44.10 55.11
N TRP A 287 35.95 -44.19 55.03
CA TRP A 287 36.72 -43.98 53.79
C TRP A 287 36.36 -44.93 52.63
N GLU A 288 36.08 -46.20 52.91
CA GLU A 288 35.63 -47.18 51.88
C GLU A 288 34.28 -46.80 51.26
N LYS A 289 33.35 -46.24 52.06
CA LYS A 289 32.04 -45.81 51.56
C LYS A 289 32.15 -44.52 50.73
N ILE A 290 33.11 -43.65 51.05
CA ILE A 290 33.42 -42.47 50.23
C ILE A 290 33.92 -42.90 48.86
N ASP A 291 34.88 -43.83 48.80
CA ASP A 291 35.43 -44.33 47.53
C ASP A 291 34.35 -45.02 46.67
N GLY A 292 33.51 -45.86 47.30
CA GLY A 292 32.36 -46.47 46.62
C GLY A 292 31.34 -45.45 46.11
N TYR A 293 31.03 -44.40 46.88
CA TYR A 293 30.11 -43.35 46.47
C TYR A 293 30.65 -42.53 45.29
N LEU A 294 31.94 -42.21 45.30
CA LEU A 294 32.62 -41.49 44.22
C LEU A 294 32.71 -42.33 42.94
N ARG A 295 32.98 -43.65 43.04
CA ARG A 295 32.95 -44.56 41.88
C ARG A 295 31.56 -44.64 41.26
N ASN A 296 30.52 -44.80 42.09
CA ASN A 296 29.13 -44.84 41.61
C ASN A 296 28.72 -43.51 40.94
N MET A 297 29.15 -42.37 41.50
CA MET A 297 28.90 -41.06 40.90
C MET A 297 29.63 -40.89 39.55
N GLY A 298 30.89 -41.36 39.48
CA GLY A 298 31.68 -41.36 38.24
C GLY A 298 31.07 -42.23 37.14
N ASP A 299 30.56 -43.41 37.49
CA ASP A 299 29.92 -44.33 36.53
C ASP A 299 28.60 -43.75 35.99
N ILE A 300 27.80 -43.07 36.82
CA ILE A 300 26.56 -42.39 36.38
C ILE A 300 26.84 -41.21 35.44
N VAL A 301 27.93 -40.46 35.68
CA VAL A 301 28.33 -39.32 34.84
C VAL A 301 28.89 -39.78 33.49
N LEU A 302 29.54 -40.94 33.44
CA LEU A 302 30.08 -41.52 32.21
C LEU A 302 29.01 -42.17 31.31
N ASP A 303 27.91 -42.65 31.88
CA ASP A 303 26.81 -43.31 31.14
C ASP A 303 25.80 -42.29 30.57
N ALA A 304 25.73 -41.08 31.14
CA ALA A 304 24.95 -39.95 30.63
C ALA A 304 25.69 -39.21 29.48
N GLY A 305 25.83 -39.88 28.33
CA GLY A 305 26.55 -39.36 27.16
C GLY A 305 26.00 -38.02 26.62
N GLY A 306 26.57 -36.91 27.09
CA GLY A 306 26.48 -35.59 26.46
C GLY A 306 27.75 -35.29 25.68
N ASP A 307 27.60 -34.95 24.39
CA ASP A 307 28.69 -34.66 23.43
C ASP A 307 29.83 -33.83 24.07
N MET A 308 30.91 -34.53 24.46
CA MET A 308 32.15 -33.87 24.85
C MET A 308 32.79 -33.29 23.59
N THR A 309 32.99 -31.98 23.58
CA THR A 309 33.59 -31.28 22.43
C THR A 309 35.08 -31.60 22.26
N GLY A 310 35.67 -32.35 23.19
CA GLY A 310 37.05 -32.80 23.17
C GLY A 310 38.05 -31.75 23.67
N ASN A 311 37.57 -30.58 24.12
CA ASN A 311 38.40 -29.51 24.67
C ASN A 311 38.08 -29.28 26.15
N LYS A 312 38.97 -29.76 27.01
CA LYS A 312 38.85 -29.71 28.48
C LYS A 312 38.59 -28.32 29.06
N ALA A 313 39.02 -27.25 28.40
CA ALA A 313 38.77 -25.88 28.86
C ALA A 313 37.36 -25.40 28.53
N VAL A 314 36.81 -25.85 27.40
CA VAL A 314 35.45 -25.51 26.93
C VAL A 314 34.42 -26.31 27.72
N ASP A 315 34.69 -27.59 27.96
CA ASP A 315 33.82 -28.48 28.72
C ASP A 315 33.73 -28.07 30.21
N ALA A 316 34.74 -27.38 30.75
CA ALA A 316 34.71 -26.83 32.13
C ALA A 316 33.99 -25.48 32.26
N LEU A 317 33.76 -24.77 31.16
CA LEU A 317 33.07 -23.46 31.13
C LEU A 317 31.59 -23.57 30.76
N LEU A 318 31.18 -24.67 30.13
CA LEU A 318 29.80 -24.93 29.69
C LEU A 318 29.02 -25.87 30.62
N TYR A 319 29.64 -26.36 31.69
CA TYR A 319 29.01 -27.11 32.77
C TYR A 319 28.67 -26.22 33.96
#